data_AF-A0A8K0K522-F1
#
_entry.id   AF-A0A8K0K522-F1
#
_cell.length_a   1.000
_cell.length_b   1.000
_cell.length_c   1.000
_cell.angle_alpha   90.00
_cell.angle_beta   90.00
_cell.angle_gamma   90.00
#
_symmetry.space_group_name_H-M   'P 1'
#
loop_
_entity.id
_entity.type
_entity.pdbx_description
1 polymer ?
#
loop_
_entity_poly.entity_id
_entity_poly.type
_entity_poly.pdbx_seq_one_letter_code
_entity_poly.pdbx_strand_id
1 'polypeptide(L)'
;MNIIHPYTTCSIVCSKRIFSWVLTKIFRPMEGEKKFVVKWSGKEFELCNLSESDSVATLKEAIHKETGVRPERQKLLNLKFKGKTPDDECQLSMLKLKPGFKIMMMGSLEEDIADASSPPEDIPEVVNDLDTEEEEVAIENREEYLAKIERRIREYKIKMINEPRPGKKLLVLDIDYTLFDHRSSAESGYELMRPYLHEFLTSAYEDYDIVIWSATSMKWIEEKMKLLGVSTHTNYKIMFHLDSLAMISIHTPKHGVFDVKPLGVIWGKFNQYSSKNTIMFDDIRRNFLMNPQTGLRIRPFRQAHLNRSCDKELLRLAKYLREIAVLDDFTCLNHRHWEKYKPPRERGEGRRARERDRERERERGGGES
;
A
#
# COMPACT_ATOMS: atom_id res chain seq x y z
N MET A 1 -12.82 21.91 -81.86
CA MET A 1 -13.80 21.33 -80.92
C MET A 1 -13.04 20.38 -80.02
N ASN A 2 -12.52 20.91 -78.93
CA ASN A 2 -13.06 20.87 -77.55
C ASN A 2 -12.47 19.67 -76.77
N ILE A 3 -11.39 19.92 -76.02
CA ILE A 3 -11.32 20.19 -74.55
C ILE A 3 -11.13 18.87 -73.80
N ILE A 4 -9.92 18.64 -73.27
CA ILE A 4 -9.65 18.13 -71.90
C ILE A 4 -8.29 18.69 -71.45
N HIS A 5 -8.28 19.41 -70.32
CA HIS A 5 -7.10 19.91 -69.60
C HIS A 5 -6.48 18.80 -68.72
N PRO A 6 -5.14 18.69 -68.63
CA PRO A 6 -4.47 17.96 -67.56
C PRO A 6 -4.12 18.89 -66.39
N TYR A 7 -4.39 18.45 -65.16
CA TYR A 7 -3.90 19.10 -63.95
C TYR A 7 -2.40 18.83 -63.79
N THR A 8 -1.61 19.90 -63.93
CA THR A 8 -0.17 19.94 -63.64
C THR A 8 0.09 20.20 -62.16
N THR A 9 1.11 19.50 -61.66
CA THR A 9 1.82 19.72 -60.41
C THR A 9 2.35 21.15 -60.29
N CYS A 10 2.14 21.79 -59.14
CA CYS A 10 2.79 23.06 -58.80
C CYS A 10 3.51 22.92 -57.45
N SER A 11 4.81 22.71 -57.54
CA SER A 11 5.78 22.86 -56.46
C SER A 11 5.97 24.37 -56.20
N ILE A 12 5.56 24.86 -55.03
CA ILE A 12 5.89 26.22 -54.59
C ILE A 12 6.96 26.13 -53.51
N VAL A 13 8.20 26.32 -53.95
CA VAL A 13 9.28 26.88 -53.15
C VAL A 13 9.15 28.40 -53.27
N CYS A 14 8.74 29.11 -52.22
CA CYS A 14 9.17 30.50 -52.05
C CYS A 14 8.92 31.07 -50.64
N SER A 15 9.96 31.78 -50.16
CA SER A 15 9.89 32.91 -49.23
C SER A 15 9.94 32.66 -47.71
N LYS A 16 11.04 32.07 -47.25
CA LYS A 16 11.65 32.45 -45.96
C LYS A 16 12.28 33.85 -46.08
N ARG A 17 11.48 34.92 -46.14
CA ARG A 17 11.99 36.30 -45.89
C ARG A 17 10.96 37.39 -45.61
N ILE A 18 9.66 37.09 -45.55
CA ILE A 18 8.63 38.12 -45.28
C ILE A 18 8.05 38.06 -43.85
N PHE A 19 8.26 36.97 -43.11
CA PHE A 19 7.79 36.86 -41.72
C PHE A 19 8.72 37.47 -40.65
N SER A 20 9.81 38.13 -41.05
CA SER A 20 10.80 38.74 -40.12
C SER A 20 10.63 40.25 -39.95
N TRP A 21 9.67 40.88 -40.65
CA TRP A 21 9.51 42.35 -40.63
C TRP A 21 8.15 42.86 -40.10
N VAL A 22 7.18 41.97 -39.81
CA VAL A 22 5.87 42.36 -39.26
C VAL A 22 5.74 42.10 -37.75
N LEU A 23 6.63 41.29 -37.15
CA LEU A 23 6.61 41.01 -35.71
C LEU A 23 7.46 41.98 -34.87
N THR A 24 8.25 42.85 -35.49
CA THR A 24 9.15 43.79 -34.79
C THR A 24 8.49 45.12 -34.42
N LYS A 25 7.15 45.22 -34.46
CA LYS A 25 6.44 46.49 -34.27
C LYS A 25 5.13 46.41 -33.46
N ILE A 26 5.04 45.55 -32.43
CA ILE A 26 3.96 45.63 -31.40
C ILE A 26 4.48 45.47 -29.94
N PHE A 27 5.78 45.56 -29.66
CA PHE A 27 6.23 45.68 -28.26
C PHE A 27 7.30 46.76 -28.16
N ARG A 28 6.84 48.00 -27.91
CA ARG A 28 7.69 49.00 -27.26
C ARG A 28 7.88 48.51 -25.82
N PRO A 29 9.11 48.48 -25.27
CA PRO A 29 9.28 48.29 -23.84
C PRO A 29 8.57 49.45 -23.14
N MET A 30 7.59 49.15 -22.30
CA MET A 30 7.05 50.13 -21.36
C MET A 30 8.15 50.44 -20.35
N GLU A 31 8.48 51.72 -20.15
CA GLU A 31 9.45 52.16 -19.15
C GLU A 31 9.03 51.66 -17.76
N GLY A 32 9.84 50.78 -17.15
CA GLY A 32 9.65 50.32 -15.76
C GLY A 32 9.59 48.81 -15.53
N GLU A 33 9.66 47.97 -16.57
CA GLU A 33 9.63 46.51 -16.41
C GLU A 33 10.92 45.96 -15.77
N LYS A 34 10.79 45.26 -14.65
CA LYS A 34 11.88 44.52 -14.00
C LYS A 34 11.73 43.03 -14.27
N LYS A 35 12.86 42.39 -14.57
CA LYS A 35 12.94 40.92 -14.68
C LYS A 35 13.08 40.30 -13.30
N PHE A 36 12.18 39.39 -12.96
CA PHE A 36 12.26 38.58 -11.75
C PHE A 36 12.54 37.13 -12.12
N VAL A 37 13.43 36.48 -11.38
CA VAL A 37 13.76 35.07 -11.60
C VAL A 37 13.27 34.26 -10.40
N VAL A 38 12.47 33.24 -10.67
CA VAL A 38 11.92 32.34 -9.65
C VAL A 38 12.50 30.95 -9.84
N LYS A 39 13.04 30.36 -8.79
CA LYS A 39 13.55 28.99 -8.76
C LYS A 39 12.55 28.09 -8.05
N TRP A 40 12.04 27.10 -8.77
CA TRP A 40 11.07 26.12 -8.29
C TRP A 40 11.34 24.75 -8.92
N SER A 41 11.25 23.69 -8.11
CA SER A 41 11.50 22.29 -8.53
C SER A 41 12.79 22.08 -9.37
N GLY A 42 13.87 22.76 -8.96
CA GLY A 42 15.17 22.67 -9.64
C GLY A 42 15.30 23.46 -10.95
N LYS A 43 14.22 24.06 -11.46
CA LYS A 43 14.18 24.90 -12.68
C LYS A 43 14.10 26.39 -12.33
N GLU A 44 14.54 27.23 -13.26
CA GLU A 44 14.46 28.69 -13.16
C GLU A 44 13.46 29.24 -14.19
N PHE A 45 12.58 30.12 -13.73
CA PHE A 45 11.51 30.75 -14.51
C PHE A 45 11.73 32.25 -14.51
N GLU A 46 11.79 32.85 -15.70
CA GLU A 46 11.91 34.29 -15.88
C GLU A 46 10.53 34.92 -16.03
N LEU A 47 10.15 35.76 -15.06
CA LEU A 47 8.91 36.52 -15.12
C LEU A 47 9.16 37.84 -15.84
N CYS A 48 8.61 37.96 -17.05
CA CYS A 48 8.52 39.21 -17.79
C CYS A 48 7.15 39.86 -17.50
N ASN A 49 7.06 41.19 -17.54
CA ASN A 49 5.83 41.98 -17.33
C ASN A 49 5.45 42.27 -15.85
N LEU A 50 6.42 42.40 -14.96
CA LEU A 50 6.20 42.91 -13.60
C LEU A 50 6.88 44.26 -13.42
N SER A 51 6.16 45.20 -12.81
CA SER A 51 6.61 46.54 -12.47
C SER A 51 6.89 46.66 -10.96
N GLU A 52 7.63 47.70 -10.57
CA GLU A 52 7.88 47.98 -9.15
C GLU A 52 6.63 48.37 -8.36
N SER A 53 5.60 48.88 -9.06
CA SER A 53 4.30 49.23 -8.49
C SER A 53 3.39 48.04 -8.24
N ASP A 54 3.72 46.87 -8.80
CA ASP A 54 2.92 45.65 -8.61
C ASP A 54 3.04 45.10 -7.19
N SER A 55 2.03 44.34 -6.78
CA SER A 55 1.94 43.72 -5.47
C SER A 55 2.57 42.33 -5.43
N VAL A 56 2.79 41.79 -4.24
CA VAL A 56 3.18 40.38 -4.05
C VAL A 56 2.07 39.44 -4.53
N ALA A 57 0.80 39.83 -4.47
CA ALA A 57 -0.29 39.08 -5.08
C ALA A 57 -0.09 38.94 -6.60
N THR A 58 0.23 40.05 -7.29
CA THR A 58 0.50 40.06 -8.73
C THR A 58 1.71 39.19 -9.07
N LEU A 59 2.75 39.20 -8.22
CA LEU A 59 3.91 38.30 -8.37
C LEU A 59 3.49 36.83 -8.24
N LYS A 60 2.64 36.47 -7.28
CA LYS A 60 2.15 35.10 -7.11
C LYS A 60 1.31 34.64 -8.31
N GLU A 61 0.50 35.53 -8.89
CA GLU A 61 -0.25 35.21 -10.10
C GLU A 61 0.65 35.03 -11.32
N ALA A 62 1.70 35.86 -11.45
CA ALA A 62 2.71 35.66 -12.49
C ALA A 62 3.45 34.32 -12.34
N ILE A 63 3.76 33.92 -11.10
CA ILE A 63 4.34 32.60 -10.80
C ILE A 63 3.37 31.49 -11.16
N HIS A 64 2.09 31.62 -10.81
CA HIS A 64 1.06 30.64 -11.14
C HIS A 64 0.95 30.43 -12.66
N LYS A 65 0.99 31.51 -13.45
CA LYS A 65 0.94 31.44 -14.90
C LYS A 65 2.09 30.64 -15.52
N GLU A 66 3.31 30.78 -14.98
CA GLU A 66 4.51 30.11 -15.50
C GLU A 66 4.75 28.72 -14.91
N THR A 67 4.25 28.46 -13.69
CA THR A 67 4.55 27.23 -12.94
C THR A 67 3.36 26.32 -12.72
N GLY A 68 2.12 26.79 -12.88
CA GLY A 68 0.89 26.07 -12.55
C GLY A 68 0.57 25.95 -11.05
N VAL A 69 1.46 26.45 -10.17
CA VAL A 69 1.25 26.40 -8.71
C VAL A 69 0.35 27.56 -8.28
N ARG A 70 -0.77 27.27 -7.61
CA ARG A 70 -1.73 28.31 -7.18
C ARG A 70 -1.15 29.27 -6.13
N PRO A 71 -1.54 30.57 -6.13
CA PRO A 71 -1.02 31.60 -5.21
C PRO A 71 -1.02 31.21 -3.72
N GLU A 72 -2.08 30.54 -3.26
CA GLU A 72 -2.24 30.07 -1.88
C GLU A 72 -1.28 28.93 -1.50
N ARG A 73 -0.69 28.25 -2.49
CA ARG A 73 0.27 27.14 -2.31
C ARG A 73 1.72 27.57 -2.48
N GLN A 74 1.96 28.82 -2.86
CA GLN A 74 3.31 29.35 -3.07
C GLN A 74 3.90 29.89 -1.77
N LYS A 75 4.98 29.26 -1.31
CA LYS A 75 5.84 29.76 -0.22
C LYS A 75 7.11 30.38 -0.80
N LEU A 76 7.22 31.70 -0.72
CA LEU A 76 8.38 32.46 -1.17
C LEU A 76 9.41 32.54 -0.03
N LEU A 77 10.40 31.65 -0.05
CA LEU A 77 11.25 31.34 1.11
C LEU A 77 12.26 32.43 1.48
N ASN A 78 12.77 33.14 0.47
CA ASN A 78 13.80 34.17 0.63
C ASN A 78 13.28 35.58 0.36
N LEU A 79 11.96 35.75 0.27
CA LEU A 79 11.32 37.06 0.17
C LEU A 79 10.95 37.54 1.58
N LYS A 80 11.63 38.58 2.07
CA LYS A 80 11.40 39.11 3.43
C LYS A 80 11.19 40.62 3.40
N PHE A 81 10.19 41.07 4.13
CA PHE A 81 9.92 42.48 4.41
C PHE A 81 9.91 42.69 5.93
N LYS A 82 10.78 43.58 6.44
CA LYS A 82 10.96 43.82 7.89
C LYS A 82 11.15 42.54 8.73
N GLY A 83 11.86 41.56 8.19
CA GLY A 83 12.18 40.29 8.86
C GLY A 83 11.07 39.23 8.83
N LYS A 84 9.90 39.53 8.24
CA LYS A 84 8.78 38.59 8.06
C LYS A 84 8.49 38.36 6.58
N THR A 85 7.68 37.37 6.26
CA THR A 85 7.15 37.18 4.90
C THR A 85 6.27 38.38 4.54
N PRO A 86 6.44 39.00 3.36
CA PRO A 86 5.58 40.09 2.94
C PRO A 86 4.13 39.60 2.77
N ASP A 87 3.18 40.48 3.07
CA ASP A 87 1.77 40.27 2.76
C ASP A 87 1.51 40.46 1.26
N ASP A 88 0.33 40.02 0.82
CA ASP A 88 -0.04 40.01 -0.60
C ASP A 88 -0.26 41.43 -1.15
N GLU A 89 -0.56 42.40 -0.28
CA GLU A 89 -0.71 43.82 -0.60
C GLU A 89 0.63 44.57 -0.69
N CYS A 90 1.73 43.96 -0.25
CA CYS A 90 3.06 44.57 -0.25
C CYS A 90 3.52 44.84 -1.68
N GLN A 91 3.95 46.06 -1.97
CA GLN A 91 4.50 46.41 -3.29
C GLN A 91 5.91 45.86 -3.48
N LEU A 92 6.23 45.41 -4.70
CA LEU A 92 7.54 44.87 -5.07
C LEU A 92 8.66 45.92 -4.91
N SER A 93 8.37 47.21 -5.11
CA SER A 93 9.28 48.33 -4.83
C SER A 93 9.82 48.33 -3.40
N MET A 94 8.97 47.95 -2.43
CA MET A 94 9.29 48.00 -1.00
C MET A 94 10.24 46.87 -0.56
N LEU A 95 10.37 45.83 -1.37
CA LEU A 95 11.20 44.66 -1.09
C LEU A 95 12.69 44.89 -1.37
N LYS A 96 13.06 46.00 -2.03
CA LYS A 96 14.44 46.42 -2.33
C LYS A 96 15.32 45.28 -2.86
N LEU A 97 14.79 44.47 -3.77
CA LEU A 97 15.49 43.31 -4.32
C LEU A 97 16.68 43.76 -5.17
N LYS A 98 17.83 43.10 -4.98
CA LYS A 98 19.03 43.35 -5.78
C LYS A 98 18.81 42.88 -7.23
N PRO A 99 19.42 43.53 -8.23
CA PRO A 99 19.42 43.03 -9.60
C PRO A 99 19.95 41.58 -9.66
N GLY A 100 19.22 40.68 -10.33
CA GLY A 100 19.56 39.25 -10.40
C GLY A 100 19.21 38.42 -9.17
N PHE A 101 18.44 38.97 -8.22
CA PHE A 101 17.94 38.21 -7.07
C PHE A 101 17.01 37.08 -7.53
N LYS A 102 17.34 35.84 -7.16
CA LYS A 102 16.54 34.65 -7.46
C LYS A 102 15.61 34.34 -6.31
N ILE A 103 14.30 34.41 -6.54
CA ILE A 103 13.28 34.09 -5.55
C ILE A 103 13.14 32.57 -5.48
N MET A 104 13.33 31.98 -4.31
CA MET A 104 13.14 30.53 -4.09
C MET A 104 11.70 30.29 -3.69
N MET A 105 10.98 29.54 -4.51
CA MET A 105 9.57 29.20 -4.30
C MET A 105 9.45 27.71 -3.98
N MET A 106 8.64 27.40 -2.97
CA MET A 106 8.19 26.05 -2.65
C MET A 106 6.67 26.00 -2.80
N GLY A 107 6.18 24.98 -3.49
CA GLY A 107 4.77 24.73 -3.76
C GLY A 107 4.65 23.49 -4.64
N SER A 108 3.47 22.89 -4.69
CA SER A 108 3.18 21.71 -5.51
C SER A 108 2.04 22.03 -6.47
N LEU A 109 2.02 21.39 -7.64
CA LEU A 109 0.91 21.51 -8.58
C LEU A 109 -0.36 20.89 -7.97
N GLU A 110 -1.53 21.39 -8.36
CA GLU A 110 -2.79 20.77 -7.94
C GLU A 110 -2.92 19.33 -8.45
N GLU A 111 -2.37 19.03 -9.63
CA GLU A 111 -2.29 17.67 -10.19
C GLU A 111 -1.39 16.74 -9.33
N ASP A 112 -0.22 17.21 -8.90
CA ASP A 112 0.68 16.46 -8.01
C ASP A 112 0.11 16.28 -6.58
N ILE A 113 -0.76 17.20 -6.13
CA ILE A 113 -1.43 17.13 -4.83
C ILE A 113 -2.66 16.22 -4.90
N ALA A 114 -3.38 16.21 -6.02
CA ALA A 114 -4.45 15.25 -6.28
C ALA A 114 -3.87 13.83 -6.31
N ASP A 115 -2.81 13.59 -7.08
CA ASP A 115 -2.10 12.30 -7.13
C ASP A 115 -1.52 11.85 -5.77
N ALA A 116 -1.19 12.78 -4.87
CA ALA A 116 -0.68 12.48 -3.54
C ALA A 116 -1.75 12.40 -2.42
N SER A 117 -2.97 12.94 -2.65
CA SER A 117 -4.04 13.03 -1.64
C SER A 117 -5.24 12.13 -1.92
N SER A 118 -5.45 11.73 -3.18
CA SER A 118 -6.29 10.57 -3.48
C SER A 118 -5.43 9.31 -3.49
N PRO A 119 -5.83 8.21 -2.81
CA PRO A 119 -5.29 6.89 -3.14
C PRO A 119 -5.50 6.70 -4.65
N PRO A 120 -4.50 6.23 -5.41
CA PRO A 120 -4.60 6.19 -6.86
C PRO A 120 -5.88 5.47 -7.30
N GLU A 121 -6.77 6.18 -8.00
CA GLU A 121 -8.04 5.63 -8.49
C GLU A 121 -7.80 4.63 -9.64
N ASP A 122 -6.65 4.75 -10.31
CA ASP A 122 -6.08 3.79 -11.25
C ASP A 122 -4.85 3.08 -10.65
N ILE A 123 -5.01 2.48 -9.47
CA ILE A 123 -4.31 1.20 -9.26
C ILE A 123 -5.11 0.21 -10.11
N PRO A 124 -4.64 -0.20 -11.31
CA PRO A 124 -5.30 -1.28 -12.05
C PRO A 124 -5.54 -2.38 -11.04
N GLU A 125 -6.74 -2.97 -11.05
CA GLU A 125 -7.06 -4.10 -10.21
C GLU A 125 -5.84 -5.01 -10.15
N VAL A 126 -5.16 -5.05 -9.00
CA VAL A 126 -4.25 -6.16 -8.76
C VAL A 126 -5.10 -7.35 -8.33
N VAL A 127 -6.18 -7.59 -9.08
CA VAL A 127 -6.64 -8.94 -9.34
C VAL A 127 -5.55 -9.50 -10.23
N ASN A 128 -4.71 -10.35 -9.65
CA ASN A 128 -3.82 -11.14 -10.47
C ASN A 128 -4.70 -12.17 -11.20
N ASP A 129 -5.29 -11.78 -12.33
CA ASP A 129 -6.04 -12.65 -13.26
C ASP A 129 -5.15 -13.73 -13.91
N LEU A 130 -3.89 -13.87 -13.46
CA LEU A 130 -2.93 -14.87 -13.93
C LEU A 130 -2.80 -16.09 -13.00
N ASP A 131 -3.88 -16.43 -12.28
CA ASP A 131 -4.04 -17.63 -11.44
C ASP A 131 -4.17 -18.93 -12.27
N THR A 132 -3.58 -19.00 -13.47
CA THR A 132 -3.47 -20.25 -14.24
C THR A 132 -2.41 -21.10 -13.57
N GLU A 133 -2.86 -22.12 -12.82
CA GLU A 133 -2.11 -23.27 -12.28
C GLU A 133 -0.60 -23.16 -12.42
N GLU A 134 0.02 -22.30 -11.60
CA GLU A 134 1.44 -21.97 -11.79
C GLU A 134 2.32 -23.14 -11.33
N GLU A 135 3.15 -23.62 -12.26
CA GLU A 135 4.36 -24.38 -11.99
C GLU A 135 5.08 -23.74 -10.79
N GLU A 136 5.16 -24.49 -9.69
CA GLU A 136 5.92 -24.12 -8.50
C GLU A 136 7.41 -24.09 -8.88
N VAL A 137 7.86 -22.99 -9.47
CA VAL A 137 9.29 -22.70 -9.55
C VAL A 137 9.74 -22.59 -8.10
N ALA A 138 10.56 -23.54 -7.65
CA ALA A 138 11.10 -23.63 -6.30
C ALA A 138 12.07 -22.44 -6.03
N ILE A 139 11.49 -21.27 -5.90
CA ILE A 139 12.14 -19.97 -5.75
C ILE A 139 12.65 -19.81 -4.32
N GLU A 140 11.98 -20.44 -3.35
CA GLU A 140 12.27 -20.38 -1.92
C GLU A 140 13.69 -20.85 -1.55
N ASN A 141 14.30 -21.72 -2.37
CA ASN A 141 15.62 -22.30 -2.13
C ASN A 141 16.76 -21.59 -2.89
N ARG A 142 16.48 -20.51 -3.63
CA ARG A 142 17.51 -19.79 -4.38
C ARG A 142 18.42 -19.00 -3.46
N GLU A 143 19.72 -19.25 -3.56
CA GLU A 143 20.76 -18.60 -2.73
C GLU A 143 20.68 -17.07 -2.79
N GLU A 144 20.38 -16.50 -3.96
CA GLU A 144 20.22 -15.05 -4.14
C GLU A 144 19.11 -14.44 -3.25
N TYR A 145 18.03 -15.18 -3.00
CA TYR A 145 16.91 -14.72 -2.19
C TYR A 145 17.12 -15.03 -0.72
N LEU A 146 17.75 -16.16 -0.39
CA LEU A 146 18.22 -16.44 0.96
C LEU A 146 19.19 -15.36 1.44
N ALA A 147 20.13 -14.91 0.60
CA ALA A 147 21.02 -13.79 0.92
C ALA A 147 20.28 -12.47 1.16
N LYS A 148 19.19 -12.20 0.42
CA LYS A 148 18.32 -11.02 0.67
C LYS A 148 17.61 -11.13 2.02
N ILE A 149 17.14 -12.33 2.40
CA ILE A 149 16.53 -12.60 3.70
C ILE A 149 17.55 -12.40 4.82
N GLU A 150 18.74 -12.98 4.72
CA GLU A 150 19.82 -12.80 5.69
C GLU A 150 20.19 -11.32 5.89
N ARG A 151 20.23 -10.55 4.79
CA ARG A 151 20.43 -9.11 4.87
C ARG A 151 19.31 -8.42 5.68
N ARG A 152 18.04 -8.78 5.46
CA ARG A 152 16.91 -8.24 6.24
C ARG A 152 16.96 -8.67 7.70
N ILE A 153 17.35 -9.92 7.98
CA ILE A 153 17.57 -10.42 9.35
C ILE A 153 18.61 -9.57 10.07
N ARG A 154 19.69 -9.16 9.41
CA ARG A 154 20.74 -8.33 10.02
C ARG A 154 20.34 -6.85 10.16
N GLU A 155 19.74 -6.27 9.13
CA GLU A 155 19.60 -4.81 9.01
C GLU A 155 18.25 -4.27 9.48
N TYR A 156 17.17 -5.03 9.28
CA TYR A 156 15.83 -4.58 9.66
C TYR A 156 15.65 -4.68 11.17
N LYS A 157 15.29 -3.57 11.82
CA LYS A 157 15.08 -3.50 13.27
C LYS A 157 13.59 -3.58 13.58
N ILE A 158 13.18 -4.69 14.19
CA ILE A 158 11.80 -4.88 14.64
C ILE A 158 11.59 -4.10 15.94
N LYS A 159 10.57 -3.25 15.95
CA LYS A 159 10.10 -2.56 17.16
C LYS A 159 9.06 -3.45 17.83
N MET A 160 9.44 -4.07 18.94
CA MET A 160 8.53 -4.89 19.75
C MET A 160 7.44 -4.03 20.37
N ILE A 161 6.20 -4.52 20.31
CA ILE A 161 5.04 -3.94 21.00
C ILE A 161 4.71 -4.79 22.23
N ASN A 162 4.71 -6.11 22.09
CA ASN A 162 4.55 -7.07 23.20
C ASN A 162 5.50 -8.26 22.99
N GLU A 163 5.99 -8.86 24.08
CA GLU A 163 6.87 -10.03 24.03
C GLU A 163 6.15 -11.29 23.51
N PRO A 164 6.87 -12.20 22.83
CA PRO A 164 6.32 -13.49 22.44
C PRO A 164 5.98 -14.33 23.68
N ARG A 165 4.91 -15.12 23.58
CA ARG A 165 4.42 -15.97 24.68
C ARG A 165 4.91 -17.40 24.51
N PRO A 166 5.38 -18.05 25.59
CA PRO A 166 5.86 -19.43 25.52
C PRO A 166 4.80 -20.39 24.96
N GLY A 167 5.21 -21.24 24.02
CA GLY A 167 4.37 -22.30 23.45
C GLY A 167 3.30 -21.85 22.44
N LYS A 168 3.18 -20.55 22.15
CA LYS A 168 2.23 -20.04 21.15
C LYS A 168 2.76 -20.24 19.72
N LYS A 169 1.81 -20.43 18.81
CA LYS A 169 2.05 -20.48 17.36
C LYS A 169 2.18 -19.04 16.82
N LEU A 170 2.52 -18.85 15.56
CA LEU A 170 2.63 -17.53 14.93
C LEU A 170 1.56 -17.33 13.87
N LEU A 171 0.80 -16.25 13.98
CA LEU A 171 -0.14 -15.78 12.96
C LEU A 171 0.37 -14.47 12.38
N VAL A 172 0.60 -14.44 11.07
CA VAL A 172 0.98 -13.23 10.33
C VAL A 172 -0.21 -12.77 9.48
N LEU A 173 -0.61 -11.51 9.61
CA LEU A 173 -1.77 -10.96 8.92
C LEU A 173 -1.37 -9.79 8.04
N ASP A 174 -1.79 -9.84 6.77
CA ASP A 174 -1.90 -8.65 5.94
C ASP A 174 -3.06 -7.75 6.43
N ILE A 175 -3.13 -6.52 5.91
CA ILE A 175 -4.14 -5.52 6.32
C ILE A 175 -5.17 -5.29 5.21
N ASP A 176 -4.74 -4.83 4.04
CA ASP A 176 -5.59 -4.32 2.98
C ASP A 176 -6.37 -5.47 2.33
N TYR A 177 -7.71 -5.39 2.29
CA TYR A 177 -8.60 -6.49 1.89
C TYR A 177 -8.54 -7.78 2.73
N THR A 178 -7.58 -7.89 3.65
CA THR A 178 -7.52 -8.98 4.64
C THR A 178 -8.37 -8.65 5.87
N LEU A 179 -8.10 -7.52 6.54
CA LEU A 179 -8.76 -7.11 7.79
C LEU A 179 -9.77 -5.98 7.60
N PHE A 180 -9.70 -5.23 6.50
CA PHE A 180 -10.61 -4.13 6.20
C PHE A 180 -10.63 -3.78 4.71
N ASP A 181 -11.65 -3.04 4.29
CA ASP A 181 -11.73 -2.46 2.94
C ASP A 181 -10.98 -1.12 2.91
N HIS A 182 -9.85 -1.08 2.21
CA HIS A 182 -9.00 0.11 2.12
C HIS A 182 -9.39 1.08 1.00
N ARG A 183 -10.28 0.69 0.08
CA ARG A 183 -10.65 1.49 -1.10
C ARG A 183 -11.98 2.19 -0.95
N SER A 184 -12.93 1.62 -0.20
CA SER A 184 -14.20 2.31 0.05
C SER A 184 -14.00 3.55 0.92
N SER A 185 -14.77 4.59 0.61
CA SER A 185 -14.92 5.74 1.51
C SER A 185 -15.97 5.42 2.58
N ALA A 186 -15.76 5.93 3.80
CA ALA A 186 -16.66 5.76 4.93
C ALA A 186 -16.49 6.90 5.94
N GLU A 187 -17.50 7.12 6.77
CA GLU A 187 -17.46 8.12 7.84
C GLU A 187 -16.67 7.62 9.06
N SER A 188 -16.63 6.30 9.25
CA SER A 188 -15.94 5.66 10.37
C SER A 188 -15.12 4.44 9.94
N GLY A 189 -14.05 4.14 10.68
CA GLY A 189 -13.25 2.92 10.46
C GLY A 189 -14.04 1.62 10.64
N TYR A 190 -15.12 1.66 11.45
CA TYR A 190 -15.99 0.52 11.73
C TYR A 190 -16.78 0.05 10.49
N GLU A 191 -17.14 0.97 9.60
CA GLU A 191 -17.83 0.66 8.34
C GLU A 191 -16.91 -0.08 7.36
N LEU A 192 -15.62 0.22 7.37
CA LEU A 192 -14.61 -0.41 6.53
C LEU A 192 -14.04 -1.70 7.13
N MET A 193 -14.15 -1.86 8.45
CA MET A 193 -13.66 -3.01 9.18
C MET A 193 -14.33 -4.30 8.70
N ARG A 194 -13.53 -5.32 8.39
CA ARG A 194 -14.08 -6.63 8.01
C ARG A 194 -14.88 -7.21 9.18
N PRO A 195 -16.07 -7.77 8.93
CA PRO A 195 -16.88 -8.37 9.98
C PRO A 195 -16.10 -9.39 10.82
N TYR A 196 -16.38 -9.39 12.13
CA TYR A 196 -15.77 -10.28 13.12
C TYR A 196 -14.27 -10.06 13.37
N LEU A 197 -13.69 -8.90 13.00
CA LEU A 197 -12.26 -8.64 13.17
C LEU A 197 -11.77 -8.86 14.61
N HIS A 198 -12.43 -8.25 15.59
CA HIS A 198 -11.99 -8.32 16.99
C HIS A 198 -12.24 -9.68 17.61
N GLU A 199 -13.34 -10.35 17.25
CA GLU A 199 -13.66 -11.71 17.66
C GLU A 199 -12.64 -12.70 17.10
N PHE A 200 -12.27 -12.54 15.83
CA PHE A 200 -11.22 -13.31 15.17
C PHE A 200 -9.87 -13.13 15.86
N LEU A 201 -9.43 -11.89 16.09
CA LEU A 201 -8.14 -11.62 16.74
C LEU A 201 -8.13 -12.09 18.20
N THR A 202 -9.24 -11.96 18.92
CA THR A 202 -9.37 -12.49 20.28
C THR A 202 -9.23 -14.01 20.29
N SER A 203 -9.96 -14.71 19.40
CA SER A 203 -9.88 -16.18 19.29
C SER A 203 -8.50 -16.65 18.82
N ALA A 204 -7.88 -15.96 17.85
CA ALA A 204 -6.55 -16.30 17.39
C ALA A 204 -5.51 -16.10 18.49
N TYR A 205 -5.64 -15.04 19.29
CA TYR A 205 -4.68 -14.74 20.35
C TYR A 205 -4.63 -15.81 21.44
N GLU A 206 -5.66 -16.65 21.60
CA GLU A 206 -5.62 -17.78 22.53
C GLU A 206 -4.46 -18.73 22.22
N ASP A 207 -4.15 -18.97 20.94
CA ASP A 207 -3.18 -19.97 20.50
C ASP A 207 -1.98 -19.38 19.73
N TYR A 208 -2.11 -18.14 19.23
CA TYR A 208 -1.16 -17.52 18.33
C TYR A 208 -0.66 -16.16 18.85
N ASP A 209 0.65 -15.93 18.77
CA ASP A 209 1.18 -14.57 18.73
C ASP A 209 0.92 -13.97 17.35
N ILE A 210 0.53 -12.69 17.34
CA ILE A 210 -0.02 -12.03 16.15
C ILE A 210 0.96 -10.97 15.66
N VAL A 211 1.32 -11.05 14.39
CA VAL A 211 2.14 -10.06 13.68
C VAL A 211 1.32 -9.46 12.54
N ILE A 212 1.41 -8.15 12.39
CA ILE A 212 0.84 -7.45 11.23
C ILE A 212 1.95 -7.21 10.21
N TRP A 213 1.76 -7.60 8.95
CA TRP A 213 2.72 -7.34 7.89
C TRP A 213 2.03 -6.76 6.65
N SER A 214 2.23 -5.47 6.39
CA SER A 214 1.68 -4.77 5.21
C SER A 214 2.80 -4.35 4.25
N ALA A 215 2.45 -4.26 2.96
CA ALA A 215 3.32 -3.71 1.91
C ALA A 215 3.32 -2.17 1.87
N THR A 216 2.83 -1.50 2.92
CA THR A 216 2.84 -0.04 3.09
C THR A 216 3.92 0.39 4.08
N SER A 217 4.04 1.70 4.36
CA SER A 217 4.99 2.20 5.36
C SER A 217 4.49 2.00 6.79
N MET A 218 5.40 1.93 7.77
CA MET A 218 5.05 1.80 9.20
C MET A 218 4.02 2.83 9.68
N LYS A 219 4.10 4.07 9.18
CA LYS A 219 3.14 5.13 9.51
C LYS A 219 1.71 4.73 9.15
N TRP A 220 1.50 4.21 7.94
CA TRP A 220 0.18 3.78 7.48
C TRP A 220 -0.33 2.59 8.29
N ILE A 221 0.55 1.64 8.63
CA ILE A 221 0.19 0.51 9.50
C ILE A 221 -0.32 1.01 10.86
N GLU A 222 0.43 1.88 11.53
CA GLU A 222 0.05 2.43 12.83
C GLU A 222 -1.29 3.20 12.76
N GLU A 223 -1.49 4.00 11.71
CA GLU A 223 -2.74 4.73 11.48
C GLU A 223 -3.94 3.78 11.26
N LYS A 224 -3.78 2.73 10.43
CA LYS A 224 -4.85 1.75 10.18
C LYS A 224 -5.15 0.89 11.41
N MET A 225 -4.13 0.43 12.13
CA MET A 225 -4.32 -0.34 13.36
C MET A 225 -5.00 0.49 14.45
N LYS A 226 -4.77 1.82 14.49
CA LYS A 226 -5.51 2.74 15.35
C LYS A 226 -6.96 2.94 14.89
N LEU A 227 -7.16 3.20 13.60
CA LEU A 227 -8.49 3.40 13.00
C LEU A 227 -9.43 2.20 13.24
N LEU A 228 -8.89 0.98 13.11
CA LEU A 228 -9.63 -0.26 13.31
C LEU A 228 -9.72 -0.70 14.78
N GLY A 229 -9.23 0.11 15.74
CA GLY A 229 -9.25 -0.24 17.16
C GLY A 229 -8.33 -1.40 17.56
N VAL A 230 -7.49 -1.91 16.65
CA VAL A 230 -6.60 -3.05 16.88
C VAL A 230 -5.45 -2.70 17.83
N SER A 231 -4.94 -1.47 17.76
CA SER A 231 -3.75 -1.05 18.51
C SER A 231 -3.94 -0.96 20.03
N THR A 232 -5.18 -0.85 20.51
CA THR A 232 -5.50 -0.62 21.93
C THR A 232 -6.54 -1.61 22.49
N HIS A 233 -6.86 -2.67 21.75
CA HIS A 233 -7.85 -3.65 22.18
C HIS A 233 -7.38 -4.41 23.43
N THR A 234 -8.29 -4.70 24.37
CA THR A 234 -7.93 -5.30 25.67
C THR A 234 -7.83 -6.82 25.65
N ASN A 235 -8.55 -7.48 24.72
CA ASN A 235 -8.66 -8.94 24.71
C ASN A 235 -7.54 -9.66 23.96
N TYR A 236 -6.68 -8.93 23.26
CA TYR A 236 -5.54 -9.49 22.53
C TYR A 236 -4.42 -8.47 22.41
N LYS A 237 -3.23 -8.94 22.02
CA LYS A 237 -2.05 -8.11 21.84
C LYS A 237 -1.35 -8.44 20.53
N ILE A 238 -0.93 -7.41 19.81
CA ILE A 238 -0.07 -7.54 18.63
C ILE A 238 1.38 -7.57 19.10
N MET A 239 2.17 -8.52 18.60
CA MET A 239 3.57 -8.71 18.99
C MET A 239 4.45 -7.60 18.39
N PHE A 240 4.38 -7.40 17.07
CA PHE A 240 5.01 -6.29 16.36
C PHE A 240 4.40 -6.10 14.96
N HIS A 241 4.80 -5.04 14.28
CA HIS A 241 4.45 -4.76 12.89
C HIS A 241 5.67 -4.92 11.98
N LEU A 242 5.43 -5.31 10.73
CA LEU A 242 6.39 -5.29 9.63
C LEU A 242 5.82 -4.49 8.47
N ASP A 243 6.65 -3.64 7.88
CA ASP A 243 6.29 -2.78 6.76
C ASP A 243 6.99 -3.22 5.46
N SER A 244 6.83 -2.45 4.40
CA SER A 244 7.42 -2.75 3.09
C SER A 244 8.95 -2.87 3.13
N LEU A 245 9.63 -2.22 4.08
CA LEU A 245 11.09 -2.30 4.21
C LEU A 245 11.57 -3.69 4.68
N ALA A 246 10.71 -4.48 5.31
CA ALA A 246 11.00 -5.88 5.66
C ALA A 246 10.88 -6.84 4.46
N MET A 247 10.23 -6.40 3.37
CA MET A 247 10.03 -7.20 2.16
C MET A 247 11.34 -7.32 1.34
N ILE A 248 11.33 -8.29 0.42
CA ILE A 248 12.41 -8.47 -0.57
C ILE A 248 11.82 -8.50 -1.98
N SER A 249 12.57 -7.96 -2.93
CA SER A 249 12.23 -8.07 -4.35
C SER A 249 12.77 -9.38 -4.91
N ILE A 250 11.93 -10.14 -5.59
CA ILE A 250 12.29 -11.36 -6.33
C ILE A 250 12.02 -11.15 -7.81
N HIS A 251 12.62 -11.99 -8.66
CA HIS A 251 12.39 -11.96 -10.10
C HIS A 251 11.85 -13.31 -10.56
N THR A 252 10.74 -13.29 -11.29
CA THR A 252 10.22 -14.48 -11.96
C THR A 252 10.17 -14.25 -13.47
N PRO A 253 10.43 -15.28 -14.29
CA PRO A 253 10.34 -15.13 -15.76
C PRO A 253 8.97 -14.63 -16.23
N LYS A 254 7.89 -15.03 -15.54
CA LYS A 254 6.51 -14.72 -15.93
C LYS A 254 6.07 -13.30 -15.52
N HIS A 255 6.44 -12.86 -14.31
CA HIS A 255 5.91 -11.64 -13.71
C HIS A 255 6.94 -10.53 -13.52
N GLY A 256 8.17 -10.74 -13.95
CA GLY A 256 9.27 -9.78 -13.75
C GLY A 256 9.63 -9.63 -12.27
N VAL A 257 10.00 -8.41 -11.88
CA VAL A 257 10.42 -8.08 -10.50
C VAL A 257 9.23 -7.61 -9.67
N PHE A 258 9.03 -8.22 -8.51
CA PHE A 258 8.02 -7.80 -7.54
C PHE A 258 8.46 -8.14 -6.11
N ASP A 259 7.81 -7.52 -5.13
CA ASP A 259 8.13 -7.71 -3.71
C ASP A 259 7.28 -8.82 -3.06
N VAL A 260 7.90 -9.52 -2.11
CA VAL A 260 7.28 -10.57 -1.30
C VAL A 260 7.57 -10.37 0.19
N LYS A 261 6.79 -11.04 1.04
CA LYS A 261 6.86 -11.03 2.51
C LYS A 261 7.49 -12.34 3.02
N PRO A 262 8.83 -12.47 3.01
CA PRO A 262 9.50 -13.72 3.35
C PRO A 262 9.44 -13.98 4.86
N LEU A 263 8.65 -14.98 5.29
CA LEU A 263 8.57 -15.35 6.71
C LEU A 263 9.92 -15.76 7.32
N GLY A 264 10.90 -16.14 6.49
CA GLY A 264 12.28 -16.35 6.90
C GLY A 264 12.90 -15.15 7.65
N VAL A 265 12.46 -13.92 7.39
CA VAL A 265 12.90 -12.73 8.15
C VAL A 265 12.47 -12.80 9.61
N ILE A 266 11.26 -13.32 9.89
CA ILE A 266 10.77 -13.53 11.25
C ILE A 266 11.50 -14.72 11.87
N TRP A 267 11.55 -15.86 11.18
CA TRP A 267 12.16 -17.09 11.70
C TRP A 267 13.65 -16.93 12.03
N GLY A 268 14.39 -16.15 11.23
CA GLY A 268 15.79 -15.85 11.51
C GLY A 268 16.02 -14.93 12.73
N LYS A 269 14.99 -14.21 13.18
CA LYS A 269 15.05 -13.35 14.36
C LYS A 269 14.42 -13.97 15.61
N PHE A 270 13.48 -14.91 15.43
CA PHE A 270 12.72 -15.55 16.50
C PHE A 270 12.72 -17.08 16.31
N ASN A 271 13.63 -17.76 17.01
CA ASN A 271 13.88 -19.20 16.86
C ASN A 271 12.71 -20.09 17.29
N GLN A 272 11.77 -19.59 18.09
CA GLN A 272 10.57 -20.34 18.48
C GLN A 272 9.56 -20.50 17.34
N TYR A 273 9.71 -19.75 16.24
CA TYR A 273 8.82 -19.81 15.09
C TYR A 273 9.52 -20.38 13.87
N SER A 274 8.79 -21.18 13.11
CA SER A 274 9.24 -21.80 11.87
C SER A 274 8.02 -22.12 10.99
N SER A 275 8.24 -22.74 9.83
CA SER A 275 7.15 -23.23 8.98
C SER A 275 6.22 -24.24 9.68
N LYS A 276 6.69 -24.91 10.74
CA LYS A 276 5.91 -25.90 11.49
C LYS A 276 4.81 -25.30 12.37
N ASN A 277 4.91 -24.03 12.72
CA ASN A 277 3.99 -23.38 13.65
C ASN A 277 3.60 -21.96 13.24
N THR A 278 3.84 -21.60 11.98
CA THR A 278 3.50 -20.28 11.44
C THR A 278 2.46 -20.42 10.33
N ILE A 279 1.46 -19.54 10.35
CA ILE A 279 0.52 -19.38 9.24
C ILE A 279 0.36 -17.90 8.90
N MET A 280 0.26 -17.58 7.62
CA MET A 280 0.13 -16.23 7.11
C MET A 280 -1.16 -16.07 6.31
N PHE A 281 -1.97 -15.04 6.61
CA PHE A 281 -3.15 -14.68 5.82
C PHE A 281 -2.87 -13.43 5.00
N ASP A 282 -3.08 -13.54 3.70
CA ASP A 282 -2.89 -12.46 2.73
C ASP A 282 -3.79 -12.75 1.53
N ASP A 283 -4.52 -11.77 1.02
CA ASP A 283 -5.38 -11.97 -0.15
C ASP A 283 -4.56 -12.14 -1.43
N ILE A 284 -3.31 -11.67 -1.41
CA ILE A 284 -2.40 -11.72 -2.54
C ILE A 284 -1.43 -12.90 -2.40
N ARG A 285 -1.67 -13.94 -3.20
CA ARG A 285 -0.86 -15.17 -3.20
C ARG A 285 0.65 -14.95 -3.36
N ARG A 286 1.05 -14.01 -4.22
CA ARG A 286 2.48 -13.76 -4.50
C ARG A 286 3.24 -13.27 -3.27
N ASN A 287 2.58 -12.65 -2.30
CA ASN A 287 3.23 -12.12 -1.10
C ASN A 287 3.93 -13.22 -0.29
N PHE A 288 3.43 -14.46 -0.34
CA PHE A 288 4.02 -15.60 0.34
C PHE A 288 4.67 -16.61 -0.62
N LEU A 289 5.13 -16.17 -1.80
CA LEU A 289 5.75 -17.05 -2.80
C LEU A 289 7.06 -17.70 -2.31
N MET A 290 7.76 -17.07 -1.36
CA MET A 290 8.96 -17.64 -0.70
C MET A 290 8.62 -18.61 0.44
N ASN A 291 7.34 -18.76 0.79
CA ASN A 291 6.87 -19.63 1.86
C ASN A 291 5.45 -20.16 1.55
N PRO A 292 5.26 -20.80 0.37
CA PRO A 292 3.94 -21.07 -0.19
C PRO A 292 3.09 -21.99 0.69
N GLN A 293 3.73 -22.91 1.41
CA GLN A 293 3.04 -23.89 2.26
C GLN A 293 2.52 -23.31 3.58
N THR A 294 2.97 -22.12 3.97
CA THR A 294 2.54 -21.44 5.21
C THR A 294 1.55 -20.31 4.95
N GLY A 295 1.32 -19.98 3.68
CA GLY A 295 0.37 -18.95 3.27
C GLY A 295 -1.01 -19.53 3.02
N LEU A 296 -2.04 -18.88 3.57
CA LEU A 296 -3.43 -19.10 3.24
C LEU A 296 -3.93 -17.85 2.49
N ARG A 297 -4.38 -18.06 1.25
CA ARG A 297 -5.02 -16.99 0.48
C ARG A 297 -6.44 -16.76 1.00
N ILE A 298 -6.62 -15.69 1.75
CA ILE A 298 -7.95 -15.28 2.22
C ILE A 298 -8.74 -14.64 1.06
N ARG A 299 -10.07 -14.77 1.07
CA ARG A 299 -10.89 -14.01 0.10
C ARG A 299 -10.78 -12.51 0.39
N PRO A 300 -10.55 -11.65 -0.61
CA PRO A 300 -10.44 -10.22 -0.39
C PRO A 300 -11.79 -9.63 0.06
N PHE A 301 -11.76 -8.77 1.08
CA PHE A 301 -12.93 -8.04 1.57
C PHE A 301 -13.02 -6.68 0.87
N ARG A 302 -13.85 -6.60 -0.15
CA ARG A 302 -14.06 -5.39 -0.98
C ARG A 302 -15.47 -4.85 -0.79
N GLN A 303 -15.66 -3.57 -1.12
CA GLN A 303 -16.97 -2.90 -1.14
C GLN A 303 -17.74 -3.17 0.17
N ALA A 304 -17.17 -2.74 1.30
CA ALA A 304 -17.70 -3.04 2.62
C ALA A 304 -19.19 -2.68 2.77
N HIS A 305 -19.62 -1.55 2.19
CA HIS A 305 -21.00 -1.11 2.19
C HIS A 305 -22.00 -2.13 1.58
N LEU A 306 -21.56 -3.00 0.66
CA LEU A 306 -22.39 -4.06 0.09
C LEU A 306 -22.20 -5.41 0.80
N ASN A 307 -20.95 -5.75 1.16
CA ASN A 307 -20.58 -7.11 1.54
C ASN A 307 -20.47 -7.35 3.06
N ARG A 308 -20.45 -6.30 3.87
CA ARG A 308 -20.24 -6.42 5.33
C ARG A 308 -21.31 -7.25 6.05
N SER A 309 -22.55 -7.28 5.56
CA SER A 309 -23.62 -8.06 6.19
C SER A 309 -23.51 -9.57 5.93
N CYS A 310 -22.80 -9.97 4.86
CA CYS A 310 -22.70 -11.36 4.42
C CYS A 310 -21.31 -11.99 4.60
N ASP A 311 -20.23 -11.20 4.68
CA ASP A 311 -18.88 -11.72 4.94
C ASP A 311 -18.80 -12.38 6.33
N LYS A 312 -18.36 -13.63 6.35
CA LYS A 312 -18.14 -14.45 7.55
C LYS A 312 -16.76 -15.11 7.51
N GLU A 313 -15.84 -14.59 6.70
CA GLU A 313 -14.58 -15.27 6.41
C GLU A 313 -13.71 -15.34 7.66
N LEU A 314 -13.54 -14.22 8.37
CA LEU A 314 -12.77 -14.18 9.63
C LEU A 314 -13.38 -15.08 10.72
N LEU A 315 -14.70 -15.21 10.77
CA LEU A 315 -15.37 -16.12 11.70
C LEU A 315 -15.02 -17.59 11.41
N ARG A 316 -14.99 -17.96 10.12
CA ARG A 316 -14.61 -19.32 9.69
C ARG A 316 -13.12 -19.58 9.89
N LEU A 317 -12.27 -18.57 9.63
CA LEU A 317 -10.83 -18.67 9.86
C LEU A 317 -10.47 -18.75 11.34
N ALA A 318 -11.21 -18.07 12.23
CA ALA A 318 -11.05 -18.23 13.68
C ALA A 318 -11.26 -19.70 14.10
N LYS A 319 -12.30 -20.34 13.55
CA LYS A 319 -12.54 -21.77 13.76
C LYS A 319 -11.39 -22.62 13.21
N TYR A 320 -10.94 -22.35 11.99
CA TYR A 320 -9.84 -23.08 11.37
C TYR A 320 -8.54 -22.99 12.18
N LEU A 321 -8.14 -21.79 12.59
CA LEU A 321 -6.93 -21.56 13.41
C LEU A 321 -6.98 -22.38 14.71
N ARG A 322 -8.09 -22.31 15.45
CA ARG A 322 -8.28 -23.09 16.67
C ARG A 322 -8.21 -24.60 16.43
N GLU A 323 -8.77 -25.09 15.31
CA GLU A 323 -8.75 -26.52 14.97
C GLU A 323 -7.34 -27.01 14.60
N ILE A 324 -6.49 -26.18 13.98
CA ILE A 324 -5.13 -26.57 13.63
C ILE A 324 -4.12 -26.27 14.74
N ALA A 325 -4.43 -25.41 15.71
CA ALA A 325 -3.54 -25.03 16.81
C ALA A 325 -3.05 -26.22 17.65
N VAL A 326 -3.85 -27.29 17.73
CA VAL A 326 -3.51 -28.55 18.42
C VAL A 326 -2.43 -29.37 17.71
N LEU A 327 -2.09 -29.04 16.47
CA LEU A 327 -1.05 -29.72 15.72
C LEU A 327 0.34 -29.20 16.09
N ASP A 328 1.31 -30.11 16.19
CA ASP A 328 2.71 -29.76 16.41
C ASP A 328 3.37 -29.23 15.14
N ASP A 329 2.89 -29.63 13.97
CA ASP A 329 3.47 -29.32 12.67
C ASP A 329 2.41 -28.96 11.63
N PHE A 330 2.46 -27.73 11.12
CA PHE A 330 1.56 -27.21 10.09
C PHE A 330 1.99 -27.61 8.66
N THR A 331 3.20 -28.12 8.46
CA THR A 331 3.71 -28.45 7.12
C THR A 331 2.91 -29.57 6.44
N CYS A 332 2.11 -30.34 7.17
CA CYS A 332 1.20 -31.34 6.63
C CYS A 332 -0.16 -30.79 6.17
N LEU A 333 -0.46 -29.51 6.42
CA LEU A 333 -1.75 -28.91 6.08
C LEU A 333 -1.82 -28.51 4.60
N ASN A 334 -3.01 -28.51 4.02
CA ASN A 334 -3.23 -27.88 2.72
C ASN A 334 -4.15 -26.68 2.89
N HIS A 335 -3.55 -25.49 3.02
CA HIS A 335 -4.29 -24.25 3.24
C HIS A 335 -5.17 -23.83 2.05
N ARG A 336 -4.99 -24.39 0.84
CA ARG A 336 -5.90 -24.13 -0.30
C ARG A 336 -7.30 -24.71 -0.08
N HIS A 337 -7.41 -25.70 0.82
CA HIS A 337 -8.66 -26.40 1.12
C HIS A 337 -9.00 -26.33 2.61
N TRP A 338 -8.59 -25.25 3.28
CA TRP A 338 -8.81 -25.03 4.71
C TRP A 338 -10.28 -25.17 5.11
N GLU A 339 -11.22 -24.75 4.26
CA GLU A 339 -12.68 -24.87 4.49
C GLU A 339 -13.15 -26.33 4.64
N LYS A 340 -12.39 -27.29 4.08
CA LYS A 340 -12.68 -28.73 4.13
C LYS A 340 -11.90 -29.44 5.23
N TYR A 341 -11.05 -28.73 5.97
CA TYR A 341 -10.27 -29.32 7.05
C TYR A 341 -11.21 -29.96 8.07
N LYS A 342 -10.85 -31.15 8.52
CA LYS A 342 -11.53 -31.87 9.60
C LYS A 342 -10.46 -32.27 10.59
N PRO A 343 -10.58 -31.87 11.87
CA PRO A 343 -9.62 -32.29 12.88
C PRO A 343 -9.60 -33.82 12.95
N PRO A 344 -8.43 -34.45 13.19
CA PRO A 344 -8.36 -35.88 13.44
C PRO A 344 -9.34 -36.23 14.55
N ARG A 345 -10.26 -37.17 14.30
CA ARG A 345 -11.18 -37.65 15.34
C ARG A 345 -10.33 -38.13 16.53
N GLU A 346 -10.63 -37.62 17.72
CA GLU A 346 -10.03 -38.14 18.95
C GLU A 346 -10.18 -39.66 18.94
N ARG A 347 -9.07 -40.39 19.00
CA ARG A 347 -9.06 -41.87 18.99
C ARG A 347 -9.85 -42.48 20.18
N GLY A 348 -10.37 -41.67 21.09
CA GLY A 348 -11.17 -42.06 22.25
C GLY A 348 -12.67 -42.22 21.98
N GLU A 349 -13.28 -41.45 21.08
CA GLU A 349 -14.75 -41.47 20.94
C GLU A 349 -15.26 -42.70 20.20
N GLY A 350 -14.56 -43.12 19.15
CA GLY A 350 -14.89 -44.36 18.42
C GLY A 350 -14.70 -45.61 19.26
N ARG A 351 -13.78 -45.60 20.23
CA ARG A 351 -13.54 -46.72 21.15
C ARG A 351 -14.61 -46.76 22.25
N ARG A 352 -14.96 -45.61 22.83
CA ARG A 352 -16.04 -45.47 23.83
C ARG A 352 -17.44 -45.71 23.25
N ALA A 353 -17.67 -45.40 21.97
CA ALA A 353 -18.93 -45.74 21.29
C ALA A 353 -19.03 -47.26 21.08
N ARG A 354 -17.97 -47.90 20.59
CA ARG A 354 -17.91 -49.36 20.41
C ARG A 354 -17.97 -50.15 21.72
N GLU A 355 -17.40 -49.63 22.81
CA GLU A 355 -17.52 -50.22 24.15
C GLU A 355 -18.95 -50.10 24.67
N ARG A 356 -19.60 -48.93 24.53
CA ARG A 356 -21.00 -48.74 24.92
C ARG A 356 -21.97 -49.60 24.11
N ASP A 357 -21.72 -49.80 22.82
CA ASP A 357 -22.54 -50.69 21.99
C ASP A 357 -22.35 -52.16 22.39
N ARG A 358 -21.11 -52.59 22.69
CA ARG A 358 -20.81 -53.94 23.20
C ARG A 358 -21.40 -54.20 24.60
N GLU A 359 -21.43 -53.19 25.45
CA GLU A 359 -22.03 -53.27 26.78
C GLU A 359 -23.56 -53.40 26.69
N ARG A 360 -24.20 -52.63 25.80
CA ARG A 360 -25.64 -52.75 25.50
C ARG A 360 -26.03 -54.09 24.87
N GLU A 361 -25.16 -54.69 24.05
CA GLU A 361 -25.39 -56.02 23.48
C GLU A 361 -25.29 -57.12 24.54
N ARG A 362 -24.36 -56.99 25.50
CA ARG A 362 -24.23 -57.93 26.63
C ARG A 362 -25.42 -57.88 27.58
N GLU A 363 -25.94 -56.68 27.86
CA GLU A 363 -27.15 -56.49 28.66
C GLU A 363 -28.41 -57.06 27.99
N ARG A 364 -28.47 -57.05 26.65
CA ARG A 364 -29.58 -57.63 25.89
C ARG A 364 -29.51 -59.15 25.76
N GLY A 365 -28.33 -59.75 25.84
CA GLY A 365 -28.12 -61.20 25.73
C GLY A 365 -28.19 -61.98 27.06
N GLY A 366 -28.24 -61.30 28.22
CA GLY A 366 -28.24 -61.93 29.54
C GLY A 366 -29.63 -62.19 30.15
N GLY A 367 -30.71 -61.99 29.40
CA GLY A 367 -32.10 -62.05 29.89
C GLY A 367 -32.82 -63.39 29.67
N GLU A 368 -32.19 -64.39 29.06
CA GLU A 368 -32.77 -65.72 28.87
C GLU A 368 -31.93 -66.76 29.61
N SER A 369 -32.32 -67.03 30.86
CA SER A 369 -31.90 -68.20 31.64
C SER A 369 -33.04 -68.64 32.53
#